data_AF-A0A6G1FVT1-F1
#
_entry.id   AF-A0A6G1FVT1-F1
#
_cell.length_a   1.000
_cell.length_b   1.000
_cell.length_c   1.000
_cell.angle_alpha   90.00
_cell.angle_beta   90.00
_cell.angle_gamma   90.00
#
_symmetry.space_group_name_H-M   'P 1'
#
loop_
_entity.id
_entity.type
_entity.pdbx_description
1 polymer ?
#
loop_
_entity_poly.entity_id
_entity_poly.type
_entity_poly.pdbx_seq_one_letter_code
_entity_poly.pdbx_strand_id
1 'polypeptide(L)' 'RPFLFLTILAVHPKHQRKGVGAALLRWGIDRADALGIECFIEATPEGRRSYERVGFRAVQERVFDMRPFG' A
#
# COMPACT_ATOMS: atom_id res chain seq x y z
N ARG A 1 -2.56 -15.79 -11.46
CA ARG A 1 -3.94 -15.36 -11.10
C ARG A 1 -4.01 -13.84 -11.29
N PRO A 2 -5.14 -13.26 -11.74
CA PRO A 2 -5.28 -11.81 -11.84
C PRO A 2 -5.24 -11.15 -10.46
N PHE A 3 -4.71 -9.93 -10.36
CA PHE A 3 -4.61 -9.15 -9.13
C PHE A 3 -4.62 -7.65 -9.42
N LEU A 4 -4.95 -6.84 -8.41
CA LEU A 4 -4.84 -5.38 -8.45
C LEU A 4 -3.59 -4.96 -7.70
N PHE A 5 -2.75 -4.14 -8.33
CA PHE A 5 -1.55 -3.59 -7.70
C PHE A 5 -1.69 -2.08 -7.50
N LEU A 6 -1.53 -1.64 -6.26
CA LEU A 6 -1.62 -0.24 -5.87
C LEU A 6 -0.24 0.43 -5.99
N THR A 7 0.09 0.88 -7.20
CA THR A 7 1.45 1.31 -7.55
C THR A 7 1.87 2.63 -6.90
N ILE A 8 0.98 3.64 -6.91
CA ILE A 8 1.30 4.98 -6.37
C ILE A 8 0.10 5.50 -5.61
N LEU A 9 0.31 5.79 -4.33
CA LEU A 9 -0.64 6.47 -3.46
C LEU A 9 0.09 7.63 -2.79
N ALA A 10 -0.29 8.85 -3.14
CA ALA A 10 0.32 10.05 -2.61
C ALA A 10 -0.73 10.99 -2.05
N VAL A 11 -0.43 11.57 -0.89
CA VAL A 11 -1.24 12.63 -0.28
C VAL A 11 -0.37 13.87 -0.19
N HIS A 12 -0.83 14.95 -0.79
CA HIS A 12 -0.16 16.24 -0.71
C HIS A 12 0.12 16.60 0.77
N PRO A 13 1.33 17.09 1.14
CA PRO A 13 1.74 17.28 2.53
C PRO A 13 0.73 18.07 3.40
N LYS A 14 0.16 19.16 2.87
CA LYS A 14 -0.89 19.97 3.54
C LYS A 14 -2.22 19.23 3.83
N HIS A 15 -2.39 18.04 3.27
CA HIS A 15 -3.59 17.19 3.40
C HIS A 15 -3.30 15.85 4.11
N GLN A 16 -2.07 15.64 4.59
CA GLN A 16 -1.73 14.45 5.38
C GLN A 16 -2.41 14.47 6.75
N ARG A 17 -2.45 13.30 7.42
CA ARG A 17 -3.07 13.10 8.74
C ARG A 17 -4.57 13.43 8.84
N LYS A 18 -5.24 13.61 7.70
CA LYS A 18 -6.70 13.87 7.57
C LYS A 18 -7.49 12.68 7.03
N GLY A 19 -6.90 11.47 7.06
CA GLY A 19 -7.57 10.26 6.56
C GLY A 19 -7.54 10.05 5.04
N VAL A 20 -7.03 11.00 4.25
CA VAL A 20 -6.99 10.91 2.77
C VAL A 20 -6.31 9.65 2.27
N GLY A 21 -5.16 9.27 2.84
CA GLY A 21 -4.44 8.06 2.44
C GLY A 21 -5.24 6.78 2.71
N ALA A 22 -5.98 6.75 3.82
CA ALA A 22 -6.86 5.62 4.14
C ALA A 22 -8.06 5.55 3.19
N ALA A 23 -8.60 6.69 2.76
CA ALA A 23 -9.67 6.74 1.76
C ALA A 23 -9.19 6.24 0.38
N LEU A 24 -7.99 6.63 -0.05
CA LEU A 24 -7.38 6.12 -1.28
C LEU A 24 -7.16 4.60 -1.24
N LEU A 25 -6.67 4.07 -0.12
CA LEU A 25 -6.53 2.62 0.09
C LEU A 25 -7.87 1.91 0.02
N ARG A 26 -8.88 2.43 0.73
CA ARG A 26 -10.23 1.86 0.77
C ARG A 26 -10.81 1.72 -0.63
N TRP A 27 -10.72 2.76 -1.45
CA TRP A 27 -11.17 2.71 -2.85
C TRP A 27 -10.51 1.58 -3.64
N GLY A 28 -9.20 1.39 -3.48
CA GLY A 28 -8.45 0.32 -4.15
C GLY A 28 -8.85 -1.09 -3.69
N ILE A 29 -9.04 -1.26 -2.38
CA ILE A 29 -9.51 -2.51 -1.77
C ILE A 29 -10.92 -2.84 -2.27
N ASP A 30 -11.85 -1.89 -2.19
CA ASP A 30 -13.24 -2.08 -2.61
C ASP A 30 -13.33 -2.45 -4.10
N ARG A 31 -12.41 -1.91 -4.92
CA ARG A 31 -12.30 -2.27 -6.34
C ARG A 31 -11.82 -3.72 -6.54
N ALA A 32 -10.84 -4.17 -5.76
CA ALA A 32 -10.35 -5.55 -5.81
C ALA A 32 -11.41 -6.54 -5.31
N ASP A 33 -12.10 -6.20 -4.23
CA ASP A 33 -13.22 -6.97 -3.66
C ASP A 33 -14.35 -7.13 -4.68
N ALA A 34 -14.76 -6.04 -5.36
CA ALA A 34 -15.79 -6.08 -6.40
C ALA A 34 -15.41 -6.95 -7.62
N LEU A 35 -14.11 -7.15 -7.85
CA LEU A 35 -13.58 -8.00 -8.92
C LEU A 35 -13.30 -9.44 -8.44
N GLY A 36 -13.37 -9.71 -7.14
CA GLY A 36 -13.02 -11.00 -6.56
C GLY A 36 -11.53 -11.36 -6.72
N ILE A 37 -10.64 -10.36 -6.75
CA ILE A 37 -9.19 -10.56 -6.94
C ILE A 37 -8.39 -10.05 -5.74
N GLU A 38 -7.17 -10.55 -5.60
CA GLU A 38 -6.25 -10.11 -4.56
C GLU A 38 -5.73 -8.69 -4.84
N CYS A 39 -5.50 -7.92 -3.77
CA CYS A 39 -4.90 -6.59 -3.83
C CYS A 39 -3.49 -6.62 -3.22
N PHE A 40 -2.51 -6.04 -3.91
CA PHE A 40 -1.12 -5.96 -3.45
C PHE A 40 -0.62 -4.51 -3.43
N ILE A 41 0.34 -4.26 -2.55
CA ILE A 41 1.03 -2.97 -2.39
C ILE A 41 2.45 -3.22 -1.88
N GLU A 42 3.37 -2.35 -2.28
CA GLU A 42 4.71 -2.28 -1.68
C GLU A 42 4.73 -1.28 -0.53
N ALA A 43 5.36 -1.67 0.57
CA ALA A 43 5.42 -0.88 1.78
C ALA A 43 6.87 -0.62 2.18
N THR A 44 7.17 0.63 2.51
CA THR A 44 8.34 0.92 3.33
C THR A 44 8.11 0.43 4.76
N PRO A 45 9.17 0.21 5.57
CA PRO A 45 9.02 -0.16 6.97
C PRO A 45 8.10 0.79 7.77
N GLU A 46 8.18 2.09 7.49
CA GLU A 46 7.37 3.12 8.14
C GLU A 46 5.90 3.07 7.71
N GLY A 47 5.65 2.74 6.44
CA GLY A 47 4.31 2.64 5.85
C GLY A 47 3.56 1.37 6.25
N ARG A 48 4.27 0.28 6.54
CA ARG A 48 3.73 -1.07 6.78
C ARG A 48 2.55 -1.09 7.76
N ARG A 49 2.72 -0.47 8.94
CA ARG A 49 1.69 -0.46 10.00
C ARG A 49 0.39 0.22 9.55
N SER A 50 0.44 1.12 8.57
CA SER A 50 -0.76 1.78 8.04
C SER A 50 -1.57 0.84 7.16
N TYR A 51 -0.91 -0.02 6.38
CA TYR A 51 -1.58 -1.00 5.51
C TYR A 51 -2.13 -2.19 6.31
N GLU A 52 -1.40 -2.66 7.33
CA GLU A 52 -1.88 -3.75 8.20
C GLU A 52 -3.20 -3.42 8.90
N ARG A 53 -3.42 -2.16 9.27
CA ARG A 53 -4.68 -1.69 9.88
C ARG A 53 -5.90 -1.82 8.98
N VAL A 54 -5.71 -1.93 7.67
CA VAL A 54 -6.81 -2.05 6.70
C VAL A 54 -6.88 -3.45 6.07
N GLY A 55 -6.22 -4.44 6.67
CA GLY A 55 -6.34 -5.86 6.31
C GLY A 55 -5.24 -6.40 5.41
N PHE A 56 -4.25 -5.59 5.01
CA PHE A 56 -3.07 -6.12 4.33
C PHE A 56 -2.24 -6.97 5.29
N ARG A 57 -1.58 -7.98 4.73
CA ARG A 57 -0.59 -8.80 5.42
C ARG A 57 0.68 -8.84 4.61
N ALA A 58 1.84 -8.85 5.28
CA ALA A 58 3.09 -9.06 4.59
C ALA A 58 3.13 -10.49 4.01
N VAL A 59 3.33 -10.58 2.70
CA VAL A 59 3.49 -11.86 1.97
C VAL A 59 4.90 -12.04 1.42
N GLN A 60 5.65 -10.96 1.29
CA GLN A 60 7.04 -10.94 0.85
C GLN A 60 7.75 -9.73 1.45
N GLU A 61 9.02 -9.91 1.77
CA GLU A 61 9.93 -8.85 2.17
C GLU A 61 11.17 -8.90 1.27
N ARG A 62 11.67 -7.74 0.87
CA ARG A 62 12.92 -7.59 0.12
C ARG A 62 13.74 -6.49 0.74
N VAL A 63 14.99 -6.82 1.07
CA VAL A 63 15.96 -5.83 1.55
C VAL A 63 16.73 -5.31 0.35
N PHE A 64 16.56 -4.03 0.07
CA PHE A 64 17.40 -3.32 -0.89
C PHE A 64 18.60 -2.74 -0.16
N ASP A 65 19.75 -3.40 -0.29
CA ASP A 65 21.01 -2.86 0.22
C ASP A 65 21.47 -1.72 -0.67
N MET A 66 21.34 -0.49 -0.14
CA MET A 66 21.76 0.72 -0.85
C MET A 66 23.23 1.08 -0.63
N ARG A 67 23.94 0.41 0.30
CA ARG A 67 25.36 0.70 0.60
C ARG A 67 26.29 0.60 -0.62
N PRO A 68 26.10 -0.34 -1.57
CA PRO A 68 26.91 -0.38 -2.79
C PRO A 68 26.74 0.84 -3.70
N PHE A 69 25.73 1.68 -3.47
CA PHE A 69 25.37 2.81 -4.34
C PHE A 69 25.68 4.19 -3.73
N GLY A 70 26.24 4.27 -2.51
CA GLY A 70 26.67 5.53 -1.88
C GLY A 70 26.55 5.56 -0.37
#